data_AF-A0A0R1LJP8-F1
#
_entry.id   AF-A0A0R1LJP8-F1
#
_cell.length_a   1.000
_cell.length_b   1.000
_cell.length_c   1.000
_cell.angle_alpha   90.00
_cell.angle_beta   90.00
_cell.angle_gamma   90.00
#
_symmetry.space_group_name_H-M   'P 1'
#
loop_
_entity.id
_entity.type
_entity.pdbx_description
1 polymer ?
#
loop_
_entity_poly.entity_id
_entity_poly.type
_entity_poly.pdbx_seq_one_letter_code
_entity_poly.pdbx_strand_id
1 'polypeptide(L)'
;MRNVATLITLFDLWCVVAIWIAIDVFLTSSLPVQLINDVVILGVTYYWFHRFLPQHRTANVYYRLSWGLRELTLALPVILFGVALIKKFI
;
A
#
# COMPACT_ATOMS: atom_id res chain seq x y z
N MET A 1 4.58 20.71 -14.02
CA MET A 1 5.26 19.97 -12.93
C MET A 1 4.52 20.02 -11.58
N ARG A 2 3.84 21.13 -11.21
CA ARG A 2 3.14 21.26 -9.92
C ARG A 2 2.09 20.16 -9.64
N ASN A 3 1.27 19.79 -10.64
CA ASN A 3 0.25 18.75 -10.50
C ASN A 3 0.83 17.34 -10.25
N VAL A 4 2.02 17.05 -10.78
CA VAL A 4 2.68 15.75 -10.63
C VAL A 4 3.17 15.56 -9.19
N ALA A 5 3.75 16.62 -8.60
CA ALA A 5 4.16 16.61 -7.20
C ALA A 5 2.95 16.40 -6.28
N THR A 6 1.84 17.10 -6.51
CA THR A 6 0.59 16.93 -5.74
C THR A 6 0.06 15.50 -5.80
N LEU A 7 0.05 14.88 -6.99
CA LEU A 7 -0.40 13.49 -7.14
C LEU A 7 0.53 12.50 -6.45
N ILE A 8 1.86 12.74 -6.48
CA ILE A 8 2.82 11.91 -5.74
C ILE A 8 2.58 12.03 -4.23
N THR A 9 2.38 13.24 -3.71
CA THR A 9 2.05 13.45 -2.29
C THR A 9 0.73 12.80 -1.89
N LEU A 10 -0.31 12.88 -2.73
CA LEU A 10 -1.59 12.21 -2.46
C LEU A 10 -1.43 10.69 -2.40
N PHE A 11 -0.59 10.13 -3.26
CA PHE A 11 -0.33 8.69 -3.22
C PHE A 11 0.52 8.29 -2.01
N ASP A 12 1.46 9.13 -1.57
CA ASP A 12 2.20 8.88 -0.32
C ASP A 12 1.25 8.93 0.90
N LEU A 13 0.31 9.88 0.92
CA LEU A 13 -0.73 9.94 1.95
C LEU A 13 -1.59 8.68 1.94
N TRP A 14 -2.02 8.22 0.76
CA TRP A 14 -2.73 6.94 0.61
C TRP A 14 -1.92 5.78 1.18
N CYS A 15 -0.62 5.71 0.90
CA CYS A 15 0.24 4.63 1.39
C CYS A 15 0.34 4.59 2.91
N VAL A 16 0.44 5.76 3.57
CA VAL A 16 0.43 5.85 5.04
C VAL A 16 -0.92 5.38 5.61
N VAL A 17 -2.02 5.84 5.01
CA VAL A 17 -3.38 5.43 5.42
C VAL A 17 -3.60 3.94 5.23
N ALA A 18 -3.18 3.39 4.08
CA ALA A 18 -3.30 1.98 3.76
C ALA A 18 -2.49 1.09 4.71
N ILE A 19 -1.29 1.51 5.12
CA ILE A 19 -0.51 0.81 6.15
C ILE A 19 -1.27 0.76 7.48
N TRP A 20 -1.83 1.89 7.90
CA TRP A 20 -2.58 1.96 9.15
C TRP A 20 -3.83 1.08 9.11
N ILE A 21 -4.59 1.12 8.01
CA ILE A 21 -5.76 0.24 7.78
C ILE A 21 -5.34 -1.23 7.81
N ALA A 22 -4.24 -1.61 7.13
CA ALA A 22 -3.77 -2.99 7.11
C ALA A 22 -3.46 -3.52 8.52
N ILE A 23 -2.85 -2.69 9.38
CA ILE A 23 -2.56 -3.04 10.78
C ILE A 23 -3.86 -3.17 11.59
N ASP A 24 -4.78 -2.21 11.46
CA ASP A 24 -6.04 -2.22 12.20
C ASP A 24 -6.91 -3.43 11.84
N VAL A 25 -7.03 -3.71 10.54
CA VAL A 25 -7.77 -4.88 10.03
C VAL A 25 -7.15 -6.18 10.54
N PHE A 26 -5.82 -6.30 10.53
CA PHE A 26 -5.13 -7.49 11.07
C PHE A 26 -5.42 -7.72 12.56
N LEU A 27 -5.56 -6.66 13.36
CA LEU A 27 -5.79 -6.76 14.80
C LEU A 27 -7.25 -7.02 15.17
N THR A 28 -8.21 -6.57 14.35
CA THR A 28 -9.63 -6.49 14.75
C THR A 28 -10.56 -7.38 13.93
N SER A 29 -10.16 -7.76 12.72
CA SER A 29 -11.07 -8.34 11.73
C SER A 29 -10.91 -9.84 11.55
N SER A 30 -11.96 -10.49 11.05
CA SER A 30 -11.91 -11.91 10.66
C SER A 30 -11.15 -12.10 9.35
N LEU A 31 -10.58 -13.30 9.13
CA LEU A 31 -9.83 -13.62 7.90
C LEU A 31 -10.53 -13.22 6.58
N PRO A 32 -11.84 -13.47 6.37
CA PRO A 32 -12.51 -13.03 5.14
C PRO A 32 -12.53 -11.52 4.97
N VAL A 33 -12.74 -10.77 6.07
CA VAL A 33 -12.72 -9.30 6.07
C VAL A 33 -11.31 -8.79 5.78
N GLN A 34 -10.29 -9.43 6.35
CA GLN A 34 -8.90 -9.10 6.08
C GLN A 34 -8.55 -9.31 4.60
N LEU A 35 -8.92 -10.46 4.02
CA LEU A 35 -8.68 -10.74 2.60
C LEU A 35 -9.27 -9.66 1.68
N ILE A 36 -10.50 -9.23 1.93
CA ILE A 36 -11.16 -8.19 1.12
C ILE A 36 -10.39 -6.87 1.21
N ASN A 37 -10.03 -6.45 2.42
CA ASN A 37 -9.28 -5.20 2.64
C ASN A 37 -7.89 -5.27 2.00
N ASP A 38 -7.18 -6.39 2.14
CA ASP A 38 -5.86 -6.59 1.55
C ASP A 38 -5.93 -6.53 0.02
N VAL A 39 -6.95 -7.13 -0.61
CA VAL A 39 -7.16 -7.05 -2.07
C VAL A 39 -7.40 -5.61 -2.52
N VAL A 40 -8.19 -4.83 -1.78
CA VAL A 40 -8.46 -3.42 -2.10
C VAL A 40 -7.19 -2.58 -1.97
N ILE A 41 -6.46 -2.72 -0.86
CA ILE A 41 -5.21 -2.00 -0.61
C ILE A 41 -4.18 -2.33 -1.70
N LEU A 42 -3.98 -3.62 -2.00
CA LEU A 42 -3.05 -4.06 -3.03
C LEU A 42 -3.47 -3.56 -4.41
N GLY A 43 -4.75 -3.66 -4.78
CA GLY A 43 -5.24 -3.22 -6.09
C GLY A 43 -5.02 -1.73 -6.34
N VAL A 44 -5.38 -0.89 -5.38
CA VAL A 44 -5.19 0.57 -5.48
C VAL A 44 -3.70 0.92 -5.52
N THR A 45 -2.91 0.34 -4.63
CA THR A 45 -1.46 0.63 -4.53
C THR A 45 -0.71 0.13 -5.77
N TYR A 46 -1.05 -1.05 -6.29
CA TYR A 46 -0.46 -1.61 -7.50
C TYR A 46 -0.76 -0.74 -8.73
N TYR A 47 -2.00 -0.28 -8.88
CA TYR A 47 -2.39 0.60 -9.99
C TYR A 47 -1.54 1.87 -10.01
N TRP A 48 -1.45 2.57 -8.87
CA TRP A 48 -0.67 3.80 -8.77
C TRP A 48 0.83 3.54 -8.93
N PHE A 49 1.35 2.43 -8.40
CA PHE A 49 2.78 2.11 -8.48
C PHE A 49 3.24 1.71 -9.89
N HIS A 50 2.47 0.90 -10.61
CA HIS A 50 2.87 0.39 -11.93
C HIS A 50 2.37 1.21 -13.11
N ARG A 51 1.26 1.94 -12.98
CA ARG A 51 0.72 2.76 -14.08
C ARG A 51 1.10 4.23 -13.97
N PHE A 52 1.00 4.82 -12.78
CA PHE A 52 1.15 6.27 -12.61
C PHE A 52 2.62 6.70 -12.42
N LEU A 53 3.37 6.00 -11.58
CA LEU A 53 4.77 6.32 -11.25
C LEU A 53 5.75 6.29 -12.45
N PRO A 54 5.74 5.26 -13.32
CA PRO A 54 6.69 5.18 -14.43
C PRO A 54 6.53 6.31 -15.46
N GLN A 55 5.31 6.85 -15.58
CA GLN A 55 5.00 7.97 -16.47
C GLN A 55 5.60 9.30 -15.98
N HIS A 56 6.05 9.37 -14.72
CA HIS A 56 6.50 10.60 -14.06
C HIS A 56 7.93 10.49 -13.48
N ARG A 57 8.77 9.63 -14.07
CA ARG A 57 10.18 9.37 -13.66
C ARG A 57 11.09 10.60 -13.59
N THR A 58 10.72 11.72 -14.23
CA THR A 58 11.48 12.97 -14.24
C THR A 58 11.49 13.70 -12.89
N ALA A 59 10.63 13.32 -11.92
CA ALA A 59 10.59 13.89 -10.57
C ALA A 59 11.50 13.12 -9.57
N ASN A 60 12.80 13.01 -9.89
CA ASN A 60 13.78 12.08 -9.27
C ASN A 60 13.82 12.04 -7.72
N VAL A 61 13.72 13.17 -7.03
CA VAL A 61 13.80 13.22 -5.55
C VAL A 61 12.54 12.67 -4.89
N TYR A 62 11.37 13.06 -5.43
CA TYR A 62 10.07 12.55 -4.99
C TYR A 62 9.86 11.08 -5.36
N TYR A 63 10.61 10.56 -6.33
CA TYR A 63 10.51 9.18 -6.77
C TYR A 63 11.11 8.20 -5.75
N ARG A 64 12.29 8.49 -5.18
CA ARG A 64 13.03 7.53 -4.32
C ARG A 64 12.45 7.36 -2.92
N LEU A 65 12.16 8.45 -2.21
CA LEU A 65 11.62 8.37 -0.84
C LEU A 65 10.25 7.69 -0.82
N SER A 66 9.46 8.03 -1.84
CA SER A 66 8.13 7.54 -2.10
C SER A 66 8.11 6.06 -2.52
N TRP A 67 9.16 5.59 -3.20
CA TRP A 67 9.28 4.20 -3.62
C TRP A 67 9.27 3.21 -2.45
N GLY A 68 10.05 3.48 -1.40
CA GLY A 68 10.14 2.60 -0.23
C GLY A 68 8.83 2.51 0.55
N LEU A 69 8.12 3.64 0.70
CA LEU A 69 6.80 3.66 1.35
C LEU A 69 5.79 2.79 0.58
N ARG A 70 5.85 2.85 -0.75
CA ARG A 70 4.94 2.10 -1.65
C ARG A 70 5.23 0.61 -1.68
N GLU A 71 6.50 0.22 -1.68
CA GLU A 71 6.89 -1.18 -1.53
C GLU A 71 6.43 -1.74 -0.18
N LEU A 72 6.57 -0.96 0.90
CA LEU A 72 6.06 -1.35 2.22
C LEU A 72 4.54 -1.52 2.21
N THR A 73 3.79 -0.60 1.61
CA THR A 73 2.32 -0.71 1.49
C THR A 73 1.89 -1.93 0.65
N LEU A 74 2.72 -2.40 -0.30
CA LEU A 74 2.45 -3.62 -1.05
C LEU A 74 2.83 -4.89 -0.28
N ALA A 75 3.96 -4.88 0.44
CA ALA A 75 4.46 -6.06 1.15
C ALA A 75 3.72 -6.32 2.46
N LEU A 76 3.37 -5.27 3.20
CA LEU A 76 2.80 -5.37 4.53
C LEU A 76 1.47 -6.16 4.60
N PRO A 77 0.47 -5.92 3.73
CA PRO A 77 -0.78 -6.69 3.74
C PRO A 77 -0.54 -8.18 3.52
N VAL A 78 0.37 -8.54 2.60
CA VAL A 78 0.72 -9.94 2.29
C VAL A 78 1.34 -10.63 3.51
N ILE A 79 2.26 -9.95 4.19
CA ILE A 79 2.92 -10.48 5.40
C ILE A 79 1.89 -10.64 6.52
N LEU A 80 1.06 -9.63 6.78
CA LEU A 80 0.04 -9.67 7.84
C LEU A 80 -1.01 -10.75 7.57
N PHE A 81 -1.41 -10.95 6.31
CA PHE A 81 -2.31 -12.03 5.92
C PHE A 81 -1.68 -13.41 6.15
N GLY A 82 -0.41 -13.59 5.77
CA GLY A 82 0.33 -14.82 6.05
C GLY A 82 0.40 -15.15 7.54
N VAL A 83 0.68 -14.15 8.38
CA VAL A 83 0.68 -14.31 9.84
C VAL A 83 -0.72 -14.66 10.38
N ALA A 84 -1.77 -14.01 9.87
CA ALA A 84 -3.14 -14.28 10.28
C ALA A 84 -3.60 -15.71 9.91
N LEU A 85 -3.18 -16.22 8.75
CA LEU A 85 -3.40 -17.61 8.37
C LEU A 85 -2.73 -18.55 9.36
N ILE A 86 -1.42 -18.38 9.61
CA ILE A 86 -0.68 -19.24 10.54
C ILE A 86 -1.34 -19.26 11.92
N LYS A 87 -1.70 -18.08 12.46
CA LYS A 87 -2.37 -17.97 13.76
C LYS A 87 -3.73 -18.66 13.83
N LYS A 88 -4.44 -18.80 12.70
CA LYS A 88 -5.75 -19.45 12.68
C LYS A 88 -5.66 -20.98 12.48
N PHE A 89 -4.53 -21.49 11.99
CA PHE A 89 -4.28 -22.92 11.84
C PHE A 89 -3.55 -23.56 13.04
N ILE A 90 -2.92 -22.76 13.91
CA ILE A 90 -2.35 -23.18 15.21
C ILE A 90 -3.41 -23.04 16.30
#